data_AF-A0A3E5FSC2-F1
#
_entry.id   AF-A0A3E5FSC2-F1
#
_cell.length_a   1.000
_cell.length_b   1.000
_cell.length_c   1.000
_cell.angle_alpha   90.00
_cell.angle_beta   90.00
_cell.angle_gamma   90.00
#
_symmetry.space_group_name_H-M   'P 1'
#
loop_
_entity.id
_entity.type
_entity.pdbx_description
1 polymer ?
#
loop_
_entity_poly.entity_id
_entity_poly.type
_entity_poly.pdbx_seq_one_letter_code
_entity_poly.pdbx_strand_id
1 'polypeptide(L)'
;MTYNKKDIILSIVLMIFIISFAIVFTVFFKQLYYFDINYLNIDKISGLPVETIKDNYDILINYQSIFYQGNLNLPDFAMSVAGRIHFQEVKTIFEVIQVSMLISGIISIILLIKRFKEKEYRFLRLTGIITILIPSILGFLVAIDFDQAFIIFHKLFFRNDFWIFDYQTDPVITILPETFFMHCFILIVLIIVVFALLCLIFYRYKQKQIISDTNL
;
A
#
# COMPACT_ATOMS: atom_id res chain seq x y z
N MET A 1 -18.64 -26.80 0.31
CA MET A 1 -19.38 -25.52 0.27
C MET A 1 -19.05 -24.82 -1.04
N THR A 2 -20.05 -24.49 -1.85
CA THR A 2 -19.86 -23.77 -3.12
C THR A 2 -20.10 -22.27 -2.91
N TYR A 3 -19.25 -21.43 -3.49
CA TYR A 3 -19.43 -19.97 -3.53
C TYR A 3 -20.30 -19.61 -4.74
N ASN A 4 -21.28 -18.74 -4.56
CA ASN A 4 -22.04 -18.22 -5.69
C ASN A 4 -21.27 -17.05 -6.35
N LYS A 5 -21.70 -16.63 -7.55
CA LYS A 5 -21.02 -15.56 -8.32
C LYS A 5 -20.89 -14.24 -7.55
N LYS A 6 -21.94 -13.84 -6.83
CA LYS A 6 -21.98 -12.60 -6.04
C LYS A 6 -20.96 -12.64 -4.88
N ASP A 7 -20.76 -13.80 -4.23
CA ASP A 7 -19.75 -13.97 -3.18
C ASP A 7 -18.33 -13.84 -3.73
N ILE A 8 -18.08 -14.42 -4.91
CA ILE A 8 -16.78 -14.34 -5.59
C ILE A 8 -16.49 -12.88 -5.97
N ILE A 9 -17.45 -12.19 -6.60
CA ILE A 9 -17.31 -10.78 -6.99
C ILE A 9 -17.02 -9.91 -5.77
N LEU A 10 -17.83 -10.02 -4.71
CA LEU A 10 -17.60 -9.25 -3.49
C LEU A 10 -16.23 -9.55 -2.89
N SER A 11 -15.81 -10.82 -2.89
CA SER A 11 -14.53 -11.19 -2.30
C SER A 11 -13.35 -10.56 -3.04
N ILE A 12 -13.39 -10.57 -4.37
CA ILE A 12 -12.36 -9.96 -5.23
C ILE A 12 -12.33 -8.44 -5.04
N VAL A 13 -13.50 -7.78 -5.09
CA VAL A 13 -13.58 -6.32 -4.94
C VAL A 13 -13.10 -5.90 -3.54
N LEU A 14 -13.45 -6.65 -2.50
CA LEU A 14 -13.02 -6.38 -1.14
C LEU A 14 -11.51 -6.61 -0.96
N MET A 15 -10.94 -7.63 -1.61
CA MET A 15 -9.48 -7.84 -1.63
C MET A 15 -8.76 -6.66 -2.31
N ILE A 16 -9.26 -6.20 -3.47
CA ILE A 16 -8.70 -5.02 -4.16
C ILE A 16 -8.76 -3.79 -3.26
N PHE A 17 -9.88 -3.58 -2.58
CA PHE A 17 -10.03 -2.49 -1.61
C PHE A 17 -9.02 -2.59 -0.47
N ILE A 18 -8.87 -3.76 0.17
CA ILE A 18 -7.93 -3.95 1.29
C ILE A 18 -6.48 -3.67 0.86
N ILE A 19 -6.05 -4.21 -0.29
CA ILE A 19 -4.69 -4.03 -0.80
C ILE A 19 -4.43 -2.56 -1.13
N SER A 20 -5.32 -1.93 -1.90
CA SER A 20 -5.17 -0.52 -2.27
C SER A 20 -5.24 0.41 -1.06
N PHE A 21 -6.12 0.13 -0.08
CA PHE A 21 -6.17 0.83 1.20
C PHE A 21 -4.87 0.71 1.98
N ALA A 22 -4.28 -0.49 2.08
CA ALA A 22 -3.03 -0.69 2.80
C ALA A 22 -1.88 0.14 2.19
N ILE A 23 -1.80 0.20 0.85
CA ILE A 23 -0.82 1.01 0.14
C ILE A 23 -1.05 2.51 0.39
N VAL A 24 -2.28 3.00 0.16
CA VAL A 24 -2.62 4.41 0.34
C VAL A 24 -2.38 4.84 1.78
N PHE A 25 -2.85 4.06 2.76
CA PHE A 25 -2.61 4.33 4.17
C PHE A 25 -1.11 4.44 4.46
N THR A 26 -0.30 3.49 3.99
CA THR A 26 1.14 3.47 4.24
C THR A 26 1.85 4.71 3.67
N VAL A 27 1.53 5.09 2.43
CA VAL A 27 2.11 6.27 1.77
C VAL A 27 1.80 7.56 2.54
N PHE A 28 0.56 7.71 3.01
CA PHE A 28 0.14 8.91 3.75
C PHE A 28 0.44 8.85 5.26
N PHE A 29 0.87 7.70 5.78
CA PHE A 29 1.27 7.54 7.18
C PHE A 29 2.72 7.98 7.41
N LYS A 30 2.92 9.31 7.38
CA LYS A 30 4.24 9.96 7.46
C LYS A 30 5.01 9.63 8.75
N GLN A 31 4.32 9.21 9.80
CA GLN A 31 4.93 8.83 11.07
C GLN A 31 5.92 7.68 10.93
N LEU A 32 5.72 6.76 9.97
CA LEU A 32 6.69 5.71 9.68
C LEU A 32 8.03 6.31 9.23
N TYR A 33 7.99 7.22 8.27
CA TYR A 33 9.19 7.91 7.79
C TYR A 33 9.82 8.77 8.87
N TYR A 34 9.03 9.51 9.66
CA TYR A 34 9.56 10.33 10.75
C TYR A 34 10.28 9.52 11.83
N PHE A 35 9.80 8.32 12.11
CA PHE A 35 10.51 7.36 12.93
C PHE A 35 11.83 6.93 12.27
N ASP A 36 11.78 6.60 10.99
CA ASP A 36 12.93 6.14 10.22
C ASP A 36 14.02 7.18 10.02
N ILE A 37 13.71 8.48 10.05
CA ILE A 37 14.74 9.53 10.01
C ILE A 37 15.79 9.29 11.10
N ASN A 38 15.35 9.00 12.33
CA ASN A 38 16.26 8.75 13.45
C ASN A 38 16.74 7.30 13.47
N TYR A 39 15.84 6.34 13.24
CA TYR A 39 16.16 4.91 13.34
C TYR A 39 17.20 4.49 12.29
N LEU A 40 17.12 5.03 11.08
CA LEU A 40 18.05 4.78 9.98
C LEU A 40 19.19 5.81 9.90
N ASN A 41 19.26 6.79 10.81
CA ASN A 41 20.22 7.89 10.81
C ASN A 41 20.23 8.69 9.49
N ILE A 42 19.07 8.93 8.88
CA ILE A 42 18.93 9.62 7.59
C ILE A 42 19.50 11.04 7.67
N ASP A 43 19.31 11.72 8.80
CA ASP A 43 19.89 13.04 9.11
C ASP A 43 21.42 13.03 9.01
N LYS A 44 22.07 12.00 9.57
CA LYS A 44 23.53 11.88 9.54
C LYS A 44 24.05 11.48 8.16
N ILE A 45 23.33 10.61 7.45
CA ILE A 45 23.72 10.13 6.10
C ILE A 45 23.59 11.26 5.07
N SER A 46 22.49 11.99 5.10
CA SER A 46 22.24 13.11 4.18
C SER A 46 23.00 14.38 4.57
N GLY A 47 23.38 14.53 5.84
CA GLY A 47 23.98 15.76 6.38
C GLY A 47 22.97 16.90 6.53
N LEU A 48 21.67 16.62 6.42
CA LEU A 48 20.60 17.62 6.49
C LEU A 48 19.94 17.64 7.88
N PRO A 49 19.47 18.81 8.34
CA PRO A 49 18.65 18.90 9.54
C PRO A 49 17.37 18.05 9.40
N VAL A 50 16.96 17.40 10.49
CA VAL A 50 15.73 16.58 10.55
C VAL A 50 14.50 17.33 10.04
N GLU A 51 14.36 18.61 10.36
CA GLU A 51 13.22 19.42 9.93
C GLU A 51 13.22 19.64 8.42
N THR A 52 14.38 19.92 7.80
CA THR A 52 14.51 20.01 6.34
C THR A 52 14.10 18.70 5.65
N ILE A 53 14.50 17.56 6.22
CA ILE A 53 14.13 16.23 5.69
C ILE A 53 12.61 16.03 5.76
N LYS A 54 11.99 16.35 6.90
CA LYS A 54 10.53 16.24 7.08
C LYS A 54 9.78 17.16 6.12
N ASP A 55 10.20 18.40 5.96
CA ASP A 55 9.54 19.38 5.08
C ASP A 55 9.55 18.91 3.62
N ASN A 56 10.67 18.38 3.14
CA ASN A 56 10.76 17.84 1.79
C ASN A 56 9.98 16.53 1.62
N TYR A 57 10.00 15.66 2.62
CA TYR A 57 9.17 14.46 2.61
C TYR A 57 7.67 14.79 2.62
N ASP A 58 7.27 15.82 3.36
CA ASP A 58 5.90 16.32 3.37
C ASP A 58 5.45 16.82 2.01
N ILE A 59 6.31 17.57 1.31
CA ILE A 59 6.06 17.97 -0.07
C ILE A 59 5.92 16.73 -0.97
N LEU A 60 6.83 15.76 -0.83
CA LEU A 60 6.82 14.54 -1.64
C LEU A 60 5.54 13.72 -1.45
N ILE A 61 5.07 13.54 -0.21
CA ILE A 61 3.84 12.81 0.07
C ILE A 61 2.60 13.61 -0.35
N ASN A 62 2.59 14.93 -0.14
CA ASN A 62 1.51 15.79 -0.63
C ASN A 62 1.38 15.71 -2.17
N TYR A 63 2.50 15.65 -2.89
CA TYR A 63 2.52 15.48 -4.35
C TYR A 63 1.83 14.19 -4.81
N GLN A 64 1.88 13.13 -4.01
CA GLN A 64 1.22 11.85 -4.36
C GLN A 64 -0.31 11.89 -4.25
N SER A 65 -0.91 12.93 -3.66
CA SER A 65 -2.36 13.06 -3.58
C SER A 65 -3.01 13.23 -4.95
N ILE A 66 -4.13 12.53 -5.19
CA ILE A 66 -5.00 12.73 -6.37
C ILE A 66 -5.54 14.17 -6.46
N PHE A 67 -5.51 14.93 -5.36
CA PHE A 67 -5.95 16.32 -5.32
C PHE A 67 -4.82 17.32 -5.56
N TYR A 68 -3.56 16.88 -5.56
CA TYR A 68 -2.42 17.75 -5.81
C TYR A 68 -2.37 18.17 -7.28
N GLN A 69 -2.16 19.47 -7.52
CA GLN A 69 -2.04 20.06 -8.85
C GLN A 69 -0.69 20.75 -9.00
N GLY A 70 -0.04 20.55 -10.15
CA GLY A 70 1.24 21.17 -10.47
C GLY A 70 2.42 20.20 -10.43
N ASN A 71 3.62 20.76 -10.54
CA ASN A 71 4.87 20.00 -10.61
C ASN A 71 5.47 19.79 -9.21
N LEU A 72 6.16 18.67 -9.02
CA LEU A 72 6.97 18.46 -7.83
C LEU A 72 8.09 19.51 -7.75
N ASN A 73 8.19 20.16 -6.59
CA ASN A 73 9.22 21.14 -6.28
C ASN A 73 9.76 20.90 -4.88
N LEU A 74 10.95 20.29 -4.80
CA LEU A 74 11.67 20.06 -3.55
C LEU A 74 12.70 21.20 -3.37
N PRO A 75 12.45 22.19 -2.50
CA PRO A 75 13.26 23.40 -2.43
C PRO A 75 14.73 23.15 -2.05
N ASP A 76 15.01 22.07 -1.33
CA ASP A 76 16.35 21.73 -0.84
C ASP A 76 17.08 20.70 -1.71
N PHE A 77 16.44 20.20 -2.78
CA PHE A 77 17.01 19.17 -3.64
C PHE A 77 16.99 19.59 -5.11
N ALA A 78 18.17 19.59 -5.75
CA ALA A 78 18.24 19.57 -7.20
C ALA A 78 17.53 18.32 -7.74
N MET A 79 17.00 18.42 -8.96
CA MET A 79 16.31 17.32 -9.61
C MET A 79 16.59 17.34 -11.09
N SER A 80 17.14 16.23 -11.59
CA SER A 80 17.37 16.04 -13.01
C SER A 80 16.06 15.88 -13.77
N VAL A 81 16.13 15.97 -15.10
CA VAL A 81 14.95 15.70 -15.95
C VAL A 81 14.50 14.24 -15.78
N ALA A 82 15.44 13.30 -15.69
CA ALA A 82 15.16 11.88 -15.45
C ALA A 82 14.45 11.68 -14.10
N GLY A 83 15.00 12.26 -13.01
CA GLY A 83 14.41 12.16 -11.68
C GLY A 83 12.99 12.74 -11.62
N ARG A 84 12.77 13.89 -12.27
CA ARG A 84 11.44 14.50 -12.40
C ARG A 84 10.45 13.59 -13.12
N ILE A 85 10.86 12.96 -14.22
CA ILE A 85 10.01 12.01 -14.96
C ILE A 85 9.67 10.81 -14.06
N HIS A 86 10.66 10.24 -13.35
CA HIS A 86 10.41 9.10 -12.47
C HIS A 86 9.37 9.42 -11.38
N PHE A 87 9.50 10.56 -10.70
CA PHE A 87 8.51 10.97 -9.69
C PHE A 87 7.10 11.16 -10.29
N GLN A 88 7.00 11.64 -11.53
CA GLN A 88 5.72 11.77 -12.24
C GLN A 88 5.11 10.40 -12.60
N GLU A 89 5.92 9.44 -13.02
CA GLU A 89 5.48 8.05 -13.26
C GLU A 89 4.97 7.42 -11.95
N VAL A 90 5.71 7.60 -10.84
CA VAL A 90 5.30 7.15 -9.50
C VAL A 90 3.97 7.79 -9.08
N LYS A 91 3.79 9.10 -9.28
CA LYS A 91 2.51 9.79 -9.01
C LYS A 91 1.36 9.17 -9.78
N THR A 92 1.55 8.91 -11.08
CA THR A 92 0.52 8.29 -11.92
C THR A 92 0.09 6.92 -11.35
N ILE A 93 1.03 6.11 -10.89
CA ILE A 93 0.74 4.83 -10.24
C ILE A 93 -0.07 5.04 -8.96
N PHE A 94 0.33 5.97 -8.09
CA PHE A 94 -0.39 6.23 -6.84
C PHE A 94 -1.79 6.81 -7.06
N GLU A 95 -2.01 7.60 -8.10
CA GLU A 95 -3.34 8.11 -8.45
C GLU A 95 -4.26 6.96 -8.89
N VAL A 96 -3.77 6.04 -9.71
CA VAL A 96 -4.52 4.83 -10.12
C VAL A 96 -4.88 3.98 -8.89
N ILE A 97 -3.95 3.82 -7.94
CA ILE A 97 -4.20 3.05 -6.70
C ILE A 97 -5.26 3.74 -5.83
N GLN A 98 -5.19 5.07 -5.66
CA GLN A 98 -6.18 5.85 -4.90
C GLN A 98 -7.57 5.78 -5.54
N VAL A 99 -7.68 5.94 -6.85
CA VAL A 99 -8.95 5.81 -7.58
C VAL A 99 -9.50 4.39 -7.46
N SER A 100 -8.64 3.36 -7.59
CA SER A 100 -9.01 1.96 -7.41
C SER A 100 -9.53 1.69 -6.00
N MET A 101 -8.90 2.27 -4.97
CA MET A 101 -9.35 2.19 -3.57
C MET A 101 -10.75 2.78 -3.41
N LEU A 102 -11.00 3.98 -3.94
CA LEU A 102 -12.30 4.65 -3.81
C LEU A 102 -13.42 3.85 -4.51
N ILE A 103 -13.19 3.43 -5.76
CA ILE A 103 -14.18 2.67 -6.54
C ILE A 103 -14.46 1.32 -5.88
N SER A 104 -13.42 0.56 -5.55
CA SER A 104 -13.58 -0.75 -4.91
C SER A 104 -14.18 -0.64 -3.51
N GLY A 105 -13.91 0.42 -2.76
CA GLY A 105 -14.52 0.72 -1.46
C GLY A 105 -16.02 0.97 -1.57
N ILE A 106 -16.45 1.83 -2.50
CA ILE A 106 -17.88 2.12 -2.73
C ILE A 106 -18.63 0.84 -3.13
N ILE A 107 -18.10 0.08 -4.09
CA ILE A 107 -18.72 -1.18 -4.54
C ILE A 107 -18.78 -2.20 -3.39
N SER A 108 -17.68 -2.34 -2.63
CA SER A 108 -17.61 -3.19 -1.44
C SER A 108 -18.71 -2.85 -0.44
N ILE A 109 -18.90 -1.58 -0.07
CA ILE A 109 -19.92 -1.14 0.89
C ILE A 109 -21.33 -1.54 0.42
N ILE A 110 -21.66 -1.28 -0.85
CA ILE A 110 -22.99 -1.61 -1.41
C ILE A 110 -23.26 -3.11 -1.35
N LEU A 111 -22.28 -3.93 -1.74
CA LEU A 111 -22.41 -5.39 -1.76
C LEU A 111 -22.40 -5.99 -0.34
N LEU A 112 -21.61 -5.44 0.58
CA LEU A 112 -21.60 -5.83 1.99
C LEU A 112 -22.96 -5.62 2.64
N ILE A 113 -23.58 -4.45 2.44
CA ILE A 113 -24.92 -4.14 2.98
C ILE A 113 -25.95 -5.15 2.47
N LYS A 114 -25.92 -5.47 1.17
CA LYS A 114 -26.82 -6.48 0.59
C LYS A 114 -26.62 -7.86 1.21
N ARG A 115 -25.37 -8.31 1.35
CA ARG A 115 -25.04 -9.63 1.89
C ARG A 115 -25.34 -9.80 3.37
N PHE A 116 -25.11 -8.77 4.17
CA PHE A 116 -25.50 -8.80 5.58
C PHE A 116 -27.01 -8.84 5.77
N LYS A 117 -27.79 -8.14 4.93
CA LYS A 117 -29.27 -8.25 4.94
C LYS A 117 -29.74 -9.66 4.57
N GLU A 118 -29.06 -10.32 3.64
CA GLU A 118 -29.33 -11.71 3.24
C GLU A 118 -28.80 -12.75 4.25
N LYS A 119 -28.13 -12.31 5.34
CA LYS A 119 -27.42 -13.17 6.31
C LYS A 119 -26.40 -14.12 5.65
N GLU A 120 -25.83 -13.71 4.52
CA GLU A 120 -24.82 -14.49 3.78
C GLU A 120 -23.41 -13.99 4.10
N TYR A 121 -22.62 -14.82 4.79
CA TYR A 121 -21.29 -14.44 5.31
C TYR A 121 -20.13 -15.17 4.63
N ARG A 122 -20.42 -16.07 3.68
CA ARG A 122 -19.40 -16.92 3.03
C ARG A 122 -18.30 -16.14 2.32
N PHE A 123 -18.62 -14.97 1.78
CA PHE A 123 -17.66 -14.08 1.13
C PHE A 123 -16.50 -13.70 2.06
N LEU A 124 -16.74 -13.52 3.37
CA LEU A 124 -15.68 -13.16 4.34
C LEU A 124 -14.58 -14.21 4.43
N ARG A 125 -14.96 -15.50 4.37
CA ARG A 125 -14.00 -16.60 4.35
C ARG A 125 -13.15 -16.56 3.08
N LEU A 126 -13.79 -16.37 1.93
CA LEU A 126 -13.10 -16.32 0.65
C LEU A 126 -12.17 -15.12 0.58
N THR A 127 -12.64 -13.91 0.93
CA THR A 127 -11.82 -12.70 1.07
C THR A 127 -10.62 -12.96 1.96
N GLY A 128 -10.82 -13.48 3.17
CA GLY A 128 -9.73 -13.73 4.11
C GLY A 128 -8.66 -14.67 3.55
N ILE A 129 -9.07 -15.74 2.86
CA ILE A 129 -8.13 -16.69 2.24
C ILE A 129 -7.34 -16.04 1.10
N ILE A 130 -8.02 -15.41 0.12
CA ILE A 130 -7.33 -14.84 -1.05
C ILE A 130 -6.44 -13.66 -0.67
N THR A 131 -6.86 -12.87 0.33
CA THR A 131 -6.12 -11.70 0.82
C THR A 131 -4.92 -12.09 1.68
N ILE A 132 -4.87 -13.28 2.28
CA ILE A 132 -3.66 -13.81 2.96
C ILE A 132 -2.73 -14.50 1.97
N LEU A 133 -3.25 -15.38 1.11
CA LEU A 133 -2.39 -16.26 0.31
C LEU A 133 -1.50 -15.48 -0.66
N ILE A 134 -2.07 -14.56 -1.44
CA ILE A 134 -1.31 -13.81 -2.45
C ILE A 134 -0.22 -12.95 -1.79
N PRO A 135 -0.54 -12.10 -0.79
CA PRO A 135 0.44 -11.20 -0.19
C PRO A 135 1.43 -11.91 0.74
N SER A 136 1.09 -13.05 1.35
CA SER A 136 2.05 -13.83 2.14
C SER A 136 3.09 -14.51 1.27
N ILE A 137 2.70 -15.02 0.09
CA ILE A 137 3.64 -15.60 -0.87
C ILE A 137 4.59 -14.52 -1.40
N LEU A 138 4.04 -13.36 -1.81
CA LEU A 138 4.84 -12.23 -2.27
C LEU A 138 5.73 -11.69 -1.15
N GLY A 139 5.18 -11.54 0.06
CA GLY A 139 5.90 -11.14 1.28
C GLY A 139 7.08 -12.03 1.58
N PHE A 140 6.90 -13.34 1.49
CA PHE A 140 7.98 -14.31 1.69
C PHE A 140 9.08 -14.16 0.64
N LEU A 141 8.74 -13.99 -0.64
CA LEU A 141 9.73 -13.81 -1.70
C LEU A 141 10.53 -12.52 -1.54
N VAL A 142 9.86 -11.41 -1.19
CA VAL A 142 10.50 -10.11 -0.94
C VAL A 142 11.40 -10.17 0.30
N ALA A 143 11.02 -10.93 1.33
CA ALA A 143 11.82 -11.07 2.55
C ALA A 143 13.13 -11.86 2.38
N ILE A 144 13.26 -12.66 1.32
CA ILE A 144 14.51 -13.39 1.01
C ILE A 144 15.59 -12.43 0.51
N ASP A 145 15.20 -11.51 -0.38
CA ASP A 145 16.10 -10.58 -1.05
C ASP A 145 15.33 -9.32 -1.43
N PHE A 146 15.32 -8.34 -0.52
CA PHE A 146 14.59 -7.09 -0.72
C PHE A 146 15.20 -6.31 -1.89
N ASP A 147 16.52 -6.26 -1.99
CA ASP A 147 17.26 -5.53 -3.03
C ASP A 147 16.90 -6.03 -4.42
N GLN A 148 16.94 -7.35 -4.61
CA GLN A 148 16.55 -7.93 -5.90
C GLN A 148 15.06 -7.72 -6.18
N ALA A 149 14.19 -7.79 -5.16
CA ALA A 149 12.77 -7.52 -5.31
C ALA A 149 12.48 -6.05 -5.67
N PHE A 150 13.22 -5.10 -5.09
CA PHE A 150 13.13 -3.68 -5.38
C PHE A 150 13.51 -3.40 -6.83
N ILE A 151 14.60 -4.00 -7.32
CA ILE A 151 15.01 -3.90 -8.74
C ILE A 151 13.96 -4.51 -9.67
N ILE A 152 13.42 -5.69 -9.34
CA ILE A 152 12.39 -6.36 -10.16
C ILE A 152 11.13 -5.49 -10.21
N PHE A 153 10.70 -4.93 -9.09
CA PHE A 153 9.57 -4.01 -9.03
C PHE A 153 9.78 -2.84 -10.00
N HIS A 154 10.92 -2.17 -9.96
CA HIS A 154 11.18 -1.03 -10.84
C HIS A 154 11.17 -1.44 -12.32
N LYS A 155 11.75 -2.59 -12.68
CA LYS A 155 11.72 -3.10 -14.06
C LYS A 155 10.33 -3.53 -14.55
N LEU A 156 9.42 -3.88 -13.64
CA LEU A 156 8.04 -4.23 -13.98
C LEU A 156 7.18 -2.98 -14.24
N PHE A 157 7.39 -1.91 -13.48
CA PHE A 157 6.57 -0.70 -13.53
C PHE A 157 7.14 0.41 -14.43
N PHE A 158 8.46 0.45 -14.64
CA PHE A 158 9.15 1.46 -15.43
C PHE A 158 9.86 0.83 -16.62
N ARG A 159 9.76 1.49 -17.79
CA ARG A 159 10.41 1.04 -19.05
C ARG A 159 11.75 1.72 -19.31
N ASN A 160 12.26 2.45 -18.32
CA ASN A 160 13.45 3.27 -18.36
C ASN A 160 14.25 3.05 -17.06
N ASP A 161 15.47 3.57 -17.01
CA ASP A 161 16.35 3.49 -15.82
C ASP A 161 16.34 4.80 -15.00
N PHE A 162 15.35 5.67 -15.17
CA PHE A 162 15.30 6.97 -14.47
C PHE A 162 15.09 6.86 -12.97
N TRP A 163 14.75 5.67 -12.47
CA TRP A 163 14.69 5.34 -11.04
C TRP A 163 16.08 5.12 -10.42
N ILE A 164 17.15 5.01 -11.23
CA ILE A 164 18.53 4.94 -10.75
C ILE A 164 19.07 6.36 -10.58
N PHE A 165 19.00 6.88 -9.37
CA PHE A 165 19.42 8.25 -9.04
C PHE A 165 20.93 8.36 -8.81
N ASP A 166 21.54 9.44 -9.31
CA ASP A 166 22.87 9.90 -8.91
C ASP A 166 22.71 10.99 -7.84
N TYR A 167 23.38 10.84 -6.69
CA TYR A 167 23.29 11.79 -5.59
C TYR A 167 23.73 13.22 -5.97
N GLN A 168 24.52 13.39 -7.04
CA GLN A 168 24.97 14.70 -7.53
C GLN A 168 23.86 15.44 -8.28
N THR A 169 23.00 14.72 -9.02
CA THR A 169 21.94 15.32 -9.83
C THR A 169 20.56 15.21 -9.20
N ASP A 170 20.37 14.18 -8.36
CA ASP A 170 19.13 13.82 -7.68
C ASP A 170 19.40 13.50 -6.19
N PRO A 171 19.92 14.47 -5.40
CA PRO A 171 20.30 14.29 -3.99
C PRO A 171 19.16 13.83 -3.07
N VAL A 172 17.90 13.91 -3.51
CA VAL A 172 16.74 13.35 -2.80
C VAL A 172 16.91 11.85 -2.46
N ILE A 173 17.71 11.11 -3.23
CA ILE A 173 18.02 9.70 -2.92
C ILE A 173 18.65 9.52 -1.53
N THR A 174 19.40 10.53 -1.06
CA THR A 174 20.08 10.49 0.25
C THR A 174 19.11 10.49 1.43
N ILE A 175 17.85 10.89 1.21
CA ILE A 175 16.80 10.87 2.23
C ILE A 175 15.77 9.76 2.02
N LEU A 176 15.88 8.97 0.94
CA LEU A 176 14.96 7.86 0.63
C LEU A 176 15.73 6.53 0.58
N PRO A 177 16.30 6.07 1.71
CA PRO A 177 17.05 4.83 1.74
C PRO A 177 16.16 3.64 1.41
N GLU A 178 16.75 2.63 0.77
CA GLU A 178 16.05 1.39 0.41
C GLU A 178 15.35 0.72 1.60
N THR A 179 16.00 0.71 2.77
CA THR A 179 15.45 0.15 4.01
C THR A 179 14.14 0.82 4.46
N PHE A 180 13.92 2.10 4.14
CA PHE A 180 12.64 2.75 4.41
C PHE A 180 11.52 2.15 3.55
N PHE A 181 11.78 1.85 2.28
CA PHE A 181 10.81 1.17 1.41
C PHE A 181 10.53 -0.27 1.89
N MET A 182 11.52 -0.94 2.49
CA MET A 182 11.30 -2.22 3.16
C MET A 182 10.34 -2.09 4.34
N HIS A 183 10.50 -1.07 5.19
CA HIS A 183 9.55 -0.82 6.28
C HIS A 183 8.14 -0.52 5.77
N CYS A 184 8.02 0.24 4.67
CA CYS A 184 6.73 0.47 4.00
C CYS A 184 6.09 -0.84 3.52
N PHE A 185 6.88 -1.71 2.88
CA PHE A 185 6.42 -3.01 2.42
C PHE A 185 5.92 -3.88 3.59
N ILE A 186 6.67 -3.92 4.70
CA ILE A 186 6.29 -4.65 5.92
C ILE A 186 4.96 -4.12 6.47
N LEU A 187 4.79 -2.80 6.55
CA LEU A 187 3.54 -2.19 7.03
C LEU A 187 2.34 -2.56 6.13
N ILE A 188 2.50 -2.52 4.81
CA ILE A 188 1.47 -2.94 3.85
C ILE A 188 1.06 -4.40 4.10
N VAL A 189 2.03 -5.32 4.21
CA VAL A 189 1.78 -6.74 4.47
C VAL A 189 1.07 -6.93 5.81
N LEU A 190 1.49 -6.22 6.87
CA LEU A 190 0.88 -6.30 8.18
C LEU A 190 -0.59 -5.86 8.16
N ILE A 191 -0.91 -4.73 7.50
CA ILE A 191 -2.29 -4.24 7.37
C ILE A 191 -3.16 -5.26 6.63
N ILE A 192 -2.66 -5.79 5.51
CA ILE A 192 -3.35 -6.81 4.72
C ILE A 192 -3.65 -8.06 5.57
N VAL A 193 -2.67 -8.57 6.30
CA VAL A 193 -2.81 -9.75 7.18
C VAL A 193 -3.86 -9.48 8.26
N VAL A 194 -3.82 -8.30 8.90
CA VAL A 194 -4.80 -7.91 9.92
C VAL A 194 -6.22 -7.91 9.34
N PHE A 195 -6.46 -7.26 8.20
CA PHE A 195 -7.79 -7.23 7.58
C PHE A 195 -8.29 -8.62 7.16
N ALA A 196 -7.40 -9.45 6.64
CA ALA A 196 -7.75 -10.81 6.26
C ALA A 196 -8.09 -11.68 7.48
N LEU A 197 -7.33 -11.56 8.58
CA LEU A 197 -7.64 -12.23 9.84
C LEU A 197 -8.97 -11.76 10.42
N LEU A 198 -9.26 -10.45 10.39
CA LEU A 198 -10.56 -9.91 10.79
C LEU A 198 -11.71 -10.51 9.98
N CYS A 199 -11.55 -10.67 8.67
CA CYS A 199 -12.55 -11.35 7.82
C CYS A 199 -12.78 -12.80 8.26
N LEU A 200 -11.70 -13.56 8.52
CA LEU A 200 -11.78 -14.96 8.96
C LEU A 200 -12.40 -15.12 10.36
N ILE A 201 -12.01 -14.25 11.30
CA ILE A 201 -12.55 -14.24 12.68
C ILE A 201 -14.03 -13.90 12.64
N PHE A 202 -14.42 -12.86 11.89
CA PHE A 202 -15.81 -12.44 11.78
C PHE A 202 -16.69 -13.50 11.10
N TYR A 203 -16.17 -14.18 10.07
CA TYR A 203 -16.83 -15.35 9.47
C TYR A 203 -17.08 -16.45 10.50
N ARG A 204 -16.05 -16.83 11.29
CA ARG A 204 -16.18 -17.88 12.31
C ARG A 204 -17.20 -17.50 13.38
N TYR A 205 -17.21 -16.25 13.82
CA TYR A 205 -18.19 -15.74 14.78
C TYR A 205 -19.62 -15.86 14.24
N LYS A 206 -19.88 -15.40 13.01
CA LYS A 206 -21.21 -15.46 12.39
C LYS A 206 -21.65 -16.88 12.07
N GLN A 207 -20.74 -17.75 11.68
CA GLN A 207 -21.04 -19.17 11.49
C GLN A 207 -21.52 -19.83 12.77
N LYS A 208 -20.85 -19.57 13.91
CA LYS A 208 -21.27 -20.09 15.22
C LYS A 208 -22.65 -19.56 15.62
N GLN A 209 -22.91 -18.27 15.41
CA GLN A 209 -24.21 -17.65 15.70
C GLN A 209 -25.34 -18.28 14.88
N ILE A 210 -25.15 -18.51 13.58
CA ILE A 210 -26.18 -19.13 12.74
C ILE A 210 -26.47 -20.56 13.20
N ILE A 211 -25.43 -21.35 13.53
CA ILE A 211 -25.60 -22.72 14.01
C ILE A 211 -26.36 -22.76 15.34
N SER A 212 -26.08 -21.84 16.27
CA SER A 212 -26.84 -21.75 17.53
C SER A 212 -28.31 -21.40 17.30
N ASP A 213 -28.57 -20.45 16.40
CA ASP A 213 -29.93 -19.97 16.11
C ASP A 213 -30.79 -21.04 15.38
N THR A 214 -30.17 -21.96 14.64
CA THR A 214 -30.87 -23.05 13.93
C THR A 214 -31.01 -24.35 14.72
N ASN A 215 -30.25 -24.50 15.83
CA ASN A 215 -30.32 -25.66 16.72
C ASN A 215 -31.24 -25.42 17.94
N LEU A 216 -31.95 -24.29 17.96
CA LEU A 216 -33.04 -23.93 18.85
C LEU A 216 -34.37 -24.03 18.09
#